data_AF-X0WZ29-F1
#
_entry.id   AF-X0WZ29-F1
#
_cell.length_a   1.000
_cell.length_b   1.000
_cell.length_c   1.000
_cell.angle_alpha   90.00
_cell.angle_beta   90.00
_cell.angle_gamma   90.00
#
_symmetry.space_group_name_H-M   'P 1'
#
loop_
_entity.id
_entity.type
_entity.pdbx_description
1 polymer ?
#
loop_
_entity_poly.entity_id
_entity_poly.type
_entity_poly.pdbx_seq_one_letter_code
_entity_poly.pdbx_strand_id
1 'polypeptide(L)'
;GDTGTNMYLTMRSVVEEARRCREEGAGAIMAAMSRGALMGARGNSGVILSQIIRGMTRAVGEVEGIDAGTWIRGMEEGAAAAYKAVTKPAEGTILTVMREAGEAGRRELDSGARDIVGVLEVTVEAASESLERTPTLLPVLAEAGVVDAGGKGLLVLLDGMTRHLKGEPMEVTVGVREGQVGQEWLVVTSQLHEQEESLYGYCTNLLIGGRELDPDSVRNRMLELGDSVLVVGDERLVRVHLHTDDPGA
;
A
#
# COMPACT_ATOMS: atom_id res chain seq x y z
N GLY A 1 14.06 -3.45 -8.57
CA GLY A 1 13.07 -3.95 -7.62
C GLY A 1 11.76 -3.94 -8.31
N ASP A 2 10.96 -4.95 -8.06
CA ASP A 2 9.66 -5.15 -8.71
C ASP A 2 8.54 -4.36 -8.00
N THR A 3 8.82 -3.72 -6.85
CA THR A 3 7.86 -2.95 -6.05
C THR A 3 6.95 -2.03 -6.86
N GLY A 4 7.51 -1.24 -7.79
CA GLY A 4 6.72 -0.36 -8.65
C GLY A 4 5.79 -1.13 -9.60
N THR A 5 6.30 -2.19 -10.24
CA THR A 5 5.51 -3.08 -11.11
C THR A 5 4.38 -3.76 -10.33
N ASN A 6 4.68 -4.25 -9.13
CA ASN A 6 3.74 -4.91 -8.23
C ASN A 6 2.59 -3.98 -7.81
N MET A 7 2.91 -2.74 -7.41
CA MET A 7 1.91 -1.73 -7.08
C MET A 7 1.09 -1.32 -8.31
N TYR A 8 1.73 -1.13 -9.47
CA TYR A 8 1.03 -0.81 -10.72
C TYR A 8 0.04 -1.90 -11.13
N LEU A 9 0.45 -3.18 -11.15
CA LEU A 9 -0.43 -4.29 -11.50
C LEU A 9 -1.58 -4.46 -10.51
N THR A 10 -1.32 -4.20 -9.22
CA THR A 10 -2.35 -4.18 -8.18
C THR A 10 -3.36 -3.07 -8.45
N MET A 11 -2.90 -1.84 -8.67
CA MET A 11 -3.78 -0.69 -8.97
C MET A 11 -4.53 -0.84 -10.28
N ARG A 12 -3.96 -1.51 -11.29
CA ARG A 12 -4.69 -1.84 -12.53
C ARG A 12 -5.91 -2.71 -12.21
N SER A 13 -5.75 -3.71 -11.35
CA SER A 13 -6.85 -4.59 -10.91
C SER A 13 -7.89 -3.83 -10.09
N VAL A 14 -7.46 -2.90 -9.24
CA VAL A 14 -8.35 -1.97 -8.50
C VAL A 14 -9.22 -1.17 -9.45
N VAL A 15 -8.62 -0.53 -10.46
CA VAL A 15 -9.33 0.30 -11.43
C VAL A 15 -10.27 -0.52 -12.30
N GLU A 16 -9.84 -1.71 -12.75
CA GLU A 16 -10.68 -2.62 -13.53
C GLU A 16 -11.95 -3.03 -12.76
N GLU A 17 -11.80 -3.35 -11.47
CA GLU A 17 -12.93 -3.76 -10.65
C GLU A 17 -13.86 -2.57 -10.30
N ALA A 18 -13.29 -1.40 -9.98
CA ALA A 18 -14.05 -0.18 -9.74
C ALA A 18 -14.91 0.21 -10.95
N ARG A 19 -14.36 0.07 -12.17
CA ARG A 19 -15.08 0.35 -13.44
C ARG A 19 -16.22 -0.63 -13.73
N ARG A 20 -16.21 -1.81 -13.12
CA ARG A 20 -17.29 -2.79 -13.23
C ARG A 20 -18.41 -2.56 -12.23
N CYS A 21 -18.18 -1.73 -11.20
CA CYS A 21 -19.20 -1.35 -10.23
C CYS A 21 -20.36 -0.65 -10.93
N ARG A 22 -21.57 -1.15 -10.71
CA ARG A 22 -22.82 -0.57 -11.24
C ARG A 22 -23.63 0.18 -10.18
N GLU A 23 -23.23 0.03 -8.93
CA GLU A 23 -23.81 0.72 -7.79
C GLU A 23 -23.22 2.13 -7.71
N GLU A 24 -24.08 3.09 -7.36
CA GLU A 24 -23.69 4.48 -7.15
C GLU A 24 -23.17 4.69 -5.71
N GLY A 25 -22.53 5.83 -5.48
CA GLY A 25 -21.99 6.20 -4.17
C GLY A 25 -20.54 5.78 -3.94
N ALA A 26 -19.80 6.63 -3.24
CA ALA A 26 -18.39 6.43 -2.97
C ALA A 26 -18.09 5.14 -2.18
N GLY A 27 -18.97 4.73 -1.26
CA GLY A 27 -18.85 3.49 -0.49
C GLY A 27 -18.85 2.23 -1.36
N ALA A 28 -19.76 2.14 -2.32
CA ALA A 28 -19.85 1.00 -3.23
C ALA A 28 -18.62 0.92 -4.15
N ILE A 29 -18.16 2.05 -4.66
CA ILE A 29 -16.94 2.14 -5.48
C ILE A 29 -15.71 1.74 -4.67
N MET A 30 -15.55 2.24 -3.43
CA MET A 30 -14.46 1.86 -2.53
C MET A 30 -14.49 0.36 -2.21
N ALA A 31 -15.68 -0.22 -2.00
CA ALA A 31 -15.83 -1.66 -1.80
C ALA A 31 -15.38 -2.46 -3.04
N ALA A 32 -15.72 -2.02 -4.25
CA ALA A 32 -15.23 -2.62 -5.48
C ALA A 32 -13.71 -2.48 -5.64
N MET A 33 -13.16 -1.30 -5.34
CA MET A 33 -11.72 -1.05 -5.32
C MET A 33 -10.98 -1.98 -4.36
N SER A 34 -11.50 -2.16 -3.13
CA SER A 34 -10.92 -3.06 -2.14
C SER A 34 -10.91 -4.51 -2.59
N ARG A 35 -12.01 -4.98 -3.21
CA ARG A 35 -12.07 -6.33 -3.81
C ARG A 35 -11.04 -6.49 -4.92
N GLY A 36 -10.96 -5.52 -5.84
CA GLY A 36 -9.97 -5.52 -6.92
C GLY A 36 -8.54 -5.53 -6.41
N ALA A 37 -8.26 -4.77 -5.34
CA ALA A 37 -6.96 -4.75 -4.68
C ALA A 37 -6.61 -6.12 -4.10
N LEU A 38 -7.54 -6.74 -3.36
CA LEU A 38 -7.33 -8.03 -2.71
C LEU A 38 -7.10 -9.15 -3.75
N MET A 39 -7.91 -9.20 -4.80
CA MET A 39 -7.80 -10.24 -5.84
C MET A 39 -6.56 -10.04 -6.72
N GLY A 40 -6.22 -8.77 -7.00
CA GLY A 40 -5.16 -8.39 -7.93
C GLY A 40 -3.79 -8.12 -7.32
N ALA A 41 -3.66 -8.18 -5.98
CA ALA A 41 -2.41 -7.89 -5.29
C ALA A 41 -1.24 -8.72 -5.83
N ARG A 42 -0.09 -8.07 -6.04
CA ARG A 42 1.16 -8.69 -6.51
C ARG A 42 2.31 -8.37 -5.56
N GLY A 43 3.06 -9.39 -5.13
CA GLY A 43 4.18 -9.23 -4.21
C GLY A 43 3.80 -8.58 -2.87
N ASN A 44 4.79 -8.36 -2.00
CA ASN A 44 4.56 -7.73 -0.70
C ASN A 44 3.99 -6.31 -0.83
N SER A 45 4.54 -5.48 -1.73
CA SER A 45 4.10 -4.10 -1.90
C SER A 45 2.66 -3.98 -2.38
N GLY A 46 2.23 -4.84 -3.31
CA GLY A 46 0.85 -4.89 -3.78
C GLY A 46 -0.11 -5.39 -2.71
N VAL A 47 0.30 -6.37 -1.89
CA VAL A 47 -0.56 -6.81 -0.80
C VAL A 47 -0.65 -5.76 0.31
N ILE A 48 0.43 -5.08 0.69
CA ILE A 48 0.38 -3.96 1.64
C ILE A 48 -0.56 -2.86 1.13
N LEU A 49 -0.43 -2.46 -0.14
CA LEU A 49 -1.33 -1.49 -0.77
C LEU A 49 -2.80 -1.95 -0.73
N SER A 50 -3.06 -3.24 -0.95
CA SER A 50 -4.42 -3.79 -0.84
C SER A 50 -5.01 -3.64 0.56
N GLN A 51 -4.17 -3.72 1.60
CA GLN A 51 -4.62 -3.56 2.99
C GLN A 51 -4.85 -2.11 3.35
N ILE A 52 -4.03 -1.20 2.82
CA ILE A 52 -4.30 0.25 2.92
C ILE A 52 -5.69 0.56 2.35
N ILE A 53 -5.95 0.16 1.09
CA ILE A 53 -7.24 0.39 0.43
C ILE A 53 -8.39 -0.25 1.21
N ARG A 54 -8.19 -1.45 1.74
CA ARG A 54 -9.20 -2.16 2.55
C ARG A 54 -9.50 -1.46 3.87
N GLY A 55 -8.48 -0.98 4.58
CA GLY A 55 -8.66 -0.19 5.80
C GLY A 55 -9.41 1.11 5.51
N MET A 56 -9.01 1.83 4.45
CA MET A 56 -9.72 3.04 4.00
C MET A 56 -11.20 2.76 3.70
N THR A 57 -11.49 1.68 2.98
CA THR A 57 -12.86 1.28 2.62
C THR A 57 -13.74 1.03 3.85
N ARG A 58 -13.20 0.42 4.89
CA ARG A 58 -13.94 0.18 6.15
C ARG A 58 -14.33 1.48 6.85
N ALA A 59 -13.45 2.48 6.83
CA ALA A 59 -13.72 3.78 7.45
C ALA A 59 -14.73 4.61 6.67
N VAL A 60 -14.74 4.47 5.33
CA VAL A 60 -15.68 5.14 4.43
C VAL A 60 -17.10 4.62 4.65
N GLY A 61 -17.29 3.30 4.76
CA GLY A 61 -18.62 2.70 4.95
C GLY A 61 -19.54 2.92 3.75
N GLU A 62 -20.85 2.98 4.00
CA GLU A 62 -21.89 3.16 2.97
C GLU A 62 -22.25 4.65 2.81
N VAL A 63 -21.32 5.43 2.26
CA VAL A 63 -21.52 6.88 2.01
C VAL A 63 -21.59 7.21 0.53
N GLU A 64 -22.41 8.19 0.17
CA GLU A 64 -22.53 8.70 -1.20
C GLU A 64 -21.29 9.49 -1.64
N GLY A 65 -20.64 10.21 -0.72
CA GLY A 65 -19.46 11.03 -0.98
C GLY A 65 -18.47 11.00 0.17
N ILE A 66 -17.22 11.34 -0.12
CA ILE A 66 -16.12 11.36 0.86
C ILE A 66 -15.76 12.82 1.13
N ASP A 67 -15.93 13.25 2.38
CA ASP A 67 -15.42 14.53 2.88
C ASP A 67 -14.01 14.38 3.47
N ALA A 68 -13.38 15.51 3.82
CA ALA A 68 -12.03 15.53 4.38
C ALA A 68 -11.91 14.68 5.66
N GLY A 69 -12.91 14.73 6.53
CA GLY A 69 -12.94 13.96 7.76
C GLY A 69 -12.97 12.44 7.52
N THR A 70 -13.79 12.01 6.57
CA THR A 70 -13.92 10.60 6.17
C THR A 70 -12.67 10.11 5.47
N TRP A 71 -12.06 10.94 4.63
CA TRP A 71 -10.78 10.63 3.99
C TRP A 71 -9.69 10.36 5.01
N ILE A 72 -9.49 11.26 6.00
CA ILE A 72 -8.45 11.10 7.03
C ILE A 72 -8.72 9.90 7.94
N ARG A 73 -9.98 9.65 8.35
CA ARG A 73 -10.31 8.41 9.07
C ARG A 73 -9.95 7.18 8.24
N GLY A 74 -10.20 7.23 6.93
CA GLY A 74 -9.76 6.21 5.99
C GLY A 74 -8.26 6.01 5.99
N MET A 75 -7.49 7.09 5.98
CA MET A 75 -6.03 6.99 6.00
C MET A 75 -5.51 6.34 7.29
N GLU A 76 -6.06 6.72 8.44
CA GLU A 76 -5.70 6.15 9.75
C GLU A 76 -6.01 4.63 9.79
N GLU A 77 -7.21 4.23 9.36
CA GLU A 77 -7.61 2.82 9.29
C GLU A 77 -6.81 2.04 8.24
N GLY A 78 -6.47 2.68 7.11
CA GLY A 78 -5.59 2.13 6.08
C GLY A 78 -4.20 1.83 6.62
N ALA A 79 -3.60 2.78 7.34
CA ALA A 79 -2.32 2.57 8.02
C ALA A 79 -2.43 1.41 9.03
N ALA A 80 -3.40 1.45 9.94
CA ALA A 80 -3.59 0.43 10.97
C ALA A 80 -3.76 -0.98 10.36
N ALA A 81 -4.56 -1.10 9.30
CA ALA A 81 -4.76 -2.37 8.58
C ALA A 81 -3.46 -2.88 7.94
N ALA A 82 -2.66 -1.99 7.35
CA ALA A 82 -1.39 -2.35 6.75
C ALA A 82 -0.35 -2.81 7.79
N TYR A 83 -0.22 -2.10 8.91
CA TYR A 83 0.65 -2.52 10.03
C TYR A 83 0.24 -3.88 10.57
N LYS A 84 -1.07 -4.14 10.75
CA LYS A 84 -1.57 -5.43 11.24
C LYS A 84 -1.30 -6.59 10.27
N ALA A 85 -1.29 -6.32 8.96
CA ALA A 85 -1.12 -7.36 7.95
C ALA A 85 0.31 -7.87 7.81
N VAL A 86 1.31 -7.05 8.18
CA VAL A 86 2.72 -7.37 8.08
C VAL A 86 3.21 -7.99 9.39
N THR A 87 3.85 -9.16 9.31
CA THR A 87 4.30 -9.92 10.49
C THR A 87 5.40 -9.18 11.29
N LYS A 88 6.34 -8.53 10.58
CA LYS A 88 7.41 -7.71 11.16
C LYS A 88 7.36 -6.31 10.50
N PRO A 89 6.49 -5.40 10.96
CA PRO A 89 6.40 -4.07 10.37
C PRO A 89 7.70 -3.30 10.62
N ALA A 90 8.20 -2.60 9.59
CA ALA A 90 9.42 -1.81 9.66
C ALA A 90 9.12 -0.32 9.40
N GLU A 91 9.68 0.53 10.25
CA GLU A 91 9.71 1.97 10.00
C GLU A 91 10.65 2.30 8.82
N GLY A 92 10.43 3.45 8.20
CA GLY A 92 11.13 3.83 6.96
C GLY A 92 10.57 3.13 5.72
N THR A 93 9.32 2.67 5.76
CA THR A 93 8.62 2.03 4.63
C THR A 93 7.33 2.77 4.28
N ILE A 94 6.59 2.28 3.29
CA ILE A 94 5.21 2.70 2.96
C ILE A 94 4.31 2.81 4.20
N LEU A 95 4.54 1.98 5.23
CA LEU A 95 3.80 2.01 6.49
C LEU A 95 4.01 3.32 7.24
N THR A 96 5.25 3.79 7.34
CA THR A 96 5.61 5.08 7.95
C THR A 96 5.00 6.23 7.16
N VAL A 97 5.15 6.22 5.83
CA VAL A 97 4.64 7.28 4.95
C VAL A 97 3.12 7.39 5.05
N MET A 98 2.39 6.28 5.04
CA MET A 98 0.93 6.27 5.18
C MET A 98 0.48 6.82 6.54
N ARG A 99 1.14 6.38 7.63
CA ARG A 99 0.83 6.84 8.99
C ARG A 99 1.06 8.34 9.13
N GLU A 100 2.27 8.81 8.82
CA GLU A 100 2.66 10.20 9.06
C GLU A 100 1.86 11.18 8.19
N ALA A 101 1.49 10.77 6.97
CA ALA A 101 0.60 11.55 6.11
C ALA A 101 -0.82 11.66 6.71
N GLY A 102 -1.38 10.55 7.20
CA GLY A 102 -2.69 10.53 7.87
C GLY A 102 -2.70 11.38 9.15
N GLU A 103 -1.65 11.29 9.97
CA GLU A 103 -1.49 12.10 11.18
C GLU A 103 -1.38 13.60 10.86
N ALA A 104 -0.70 13.97 9.77
CA ALA A 104 -0.62 15.37 9.33
C ALA A 104 -1.99 15.90 8.90
N GLY A 105 -2.73 15.14 8.10
CA GLY A 105 -4.09 15.50 7.72
C GLY A 105 -5.05 15.56 8.91
N ARG A 106 -4.88 14.70 9.92
CA ARG A 106 -5.62 14.77 11.19
C ARG A 106 -5.35 16.08 11.93
N ARG A 107 -4.08 16.46 12.08
CA ARG A 107 -3.69 17.74 12.69
C ARG A 107 -4.29 18.93 11.95
N GLU A 108 -4.36 18.86 10.63
CA GLU A 108 -4.96 19.91 9.80
C GLU A 108 -6.48 20.01 9.99
N LEU A 109 -7.19 18.88 10.10
CA LEU A 109 -8.61 18.88 10.45
C LEU A 109 -8.87 19.46 11.84
N ASP A 110 -8.04 19.08 12.81
CA ASP A 110 -8.17 19.54 14.20
C ASP A 110 -7.86 21.04 14.33
N SER A 111 -7.11 21.63 13.39
CA SER A 111 -6.86 23.08 13.30
C SER A 111 -8.05 23.88 12.75
N GLY A 112 -9.08 23.18 12.24
CA GLY A 112 -10.33 23.77 11.76
C GLY A 112 -10.50 23.74 10.23
N ALA A 113 -9.58 23.10 9.49
CA ALA A 113 -9.74 22.90 8.06
C ALA A 113 -10.98 22.04 7.75
N ARG A 114 -11.70 22.39 6.69
CA ARG A 114 -12.89 21.64 6.23
C ARG A 114 -12.84 21.25 4.76
N ASP A 115 -11.89 21.83 4.02
CA ASP A 115 -11.75 21.58 2.61
C ASP A 115 -10.90 20.33 2.36
N ILE A 116 -11.41 19.45 1.50
CA ILE A 116 -10.73 18.19 1.19
C ILE A 116 -9.46 18.41 0.38
N VAL A 117 -9.42 19.44 -0.48
CA VAL A 117 -8.24 19.73 -1.30
C VAL A 117 -7.10 20.20 -0.40
N GLY A 118 -7.33 21.17 0.48
CA GLY A 118 -6.30 21.64 1.43
C GLY A 118 -5.77 20.52 2.34
N VAL A 119 -6.65 19.66 2.86
CA VAL A 119 -6.23 18.51 3.69
C VAL A 119 -5.40 17.51 2.89
N LEU A 120 -5.74 17.27 1.62
CA LEU A 120 -4.97 16.41 0.72
C LEU A 120 -3.60 17.00 0.36
N GLU A 121 -3.50 18.31 0.19
CA GLU A 121 -2.21 18.98 -0.04
C GLU A 121 -1.26 18.79 1.14
N VAL A 122 -1.74 19.03 2.37
CA VAL A 122 -0.95 18.79 3.60
C VAL A 122 -0.55 17.31 3.74
N THR A 123 -1.46 16.40 3.38
CA THR A 123 -1.20 14.96 3.39
C THR A 123 -0.09 14.59 2.40
N VAL A 124 -0.11 15.14 1.18
CA VAL A 124 0.90 14.90 0.14
C VAL A 124 2.26 15.47 0.55
N GLU A 125 2.29 16.67 1.12
CA GLU A 125 3.52 17.29 1.64
C GLU A 125 4.14 16.42 2.75
N ALA A 126 3.35 16.02 3.74
CA ALA A 126 3.80 15.15 4.82
C ALA A 126 4.26 13.77 4.33
N ALA A 127 3.57 13.19 3.33
CA ALA A 127 4.00 11.94 2.70
C ALA A 127 5.36 12.11 1.99
N SER A 128 5.60 13.25 1.33
CA SER A 128 6.87 13.56 0.68
C SER A 128 8.00 13.72 1.69
N GLU A 129 7.79 14.49 2.76
CA GLU A 129 8.79 14.65 3.82
C GLU A 129 9.10 13.32 4.53
N SER A 130 8.05 12.53 4.83
CA SER A 130 8.22 11.21 5.44
C SER A 130 9.03 10.28 4.55
N LEU A 131 8.74 10.28 3.24
CA LEU A 131 9.47 9.52 2.25
C LEU A 131 10.96 9.90 2.20
N GLU A 132 11.29 11.19 2.21
CA GLU A 132 12.67 11.66 2.23
C GLU A 132 13.43 11.23 3.50
N ARG A 133 12.71 11.06 4.62
CA ARG A 133 13.28 10.54 5.88
C ARG A 133 13.40 9.02 5.91
N THR A 134 12.81 8.26 4.98
CA THR A 134 12.90 6.78 5.01
C THR A 134 14.32 6.23 5.14
N PRO A 135 15.37 6.81 4.53
CA PRO A 135 16.75 6.33 4.70
C PRO A 135 17.29 6.53 6.12
N THR A 136 16.82 7.54 6.86
CA THR A 136 17.26 7.77 8.25
C THR A 136 16.62 6.78 9.23
N LEU A 137 15.50 6.18 8.84
CA LEU A 137 14.72 5.24 9.65
C LEU A 137 15.08 3.79 9.36
N LEU A 138 15.54 3.50 8.14
CA LEU A 138 15.81 2.15 7.68
C LEU A 138 17.23 2.05 7.07
N PRO A 139 18.21 1.49 7.78
CA PRO A 139 19.63 1.52 7.38
C PRO A 139 19.91 1.03 5.97
N VAL A 140 19.22 -0.02 5.52
CA VAL A 140 19.43 -0.59 4.18
C VAL A 140 19.11 0.41 3.05
N LEU A 141 18.17 1.34 3.28
CA LEU A 141 17.85 2.41 2.35
C LEU A 141 18.96 3.47 2.31
N ALA A 142 19.55 3.80 3.46
CA ALA A 142 20.70 4.70 3.54
C ALA A 142 21.94 4.12 2.85
N GLU A 143 22.22 2.83 3.08
CA GLU A 143 23.34 2.12 2.43
C GLU A 143 23.17 2.09 0.91
N ALA A 144 21.94 1.89 0.44
CA ALA A 144 21.61 1.93 -0.99
C ALA A 144 21.48 3.34 -1.56
N GLY A 145 21.43 4.39 -0.72
CA GLY A 145 21.26 5.78 -1.15
C GLY A 145 19.92 6.07 -1.82
N VAL A 146 18.86 5.34 -1.47
CA VAL A 146 17.52 5.44 -2.09
C VAL A 146 16.44 5.60 -1.02
N VAL A 147 15.27 6.12 -1.41
CA VAL A 147 14.07 6.14 -0.56
C VAL A 147 13.23 4.87 -0.74
N ASP A 148 12.30 4.62 0.16
CA ASP A 148 11.38 3.48 0.06
C ASP A 148 10.52 3.54 -1.22
N ALA A 149 10.62 2.52 -2.07
CA ALA A 149 9.86 2.48 -3.32
C ALA A 149 8.35 2.35 -3.10
N GLY A 150 7.91 1.70 -2.01
CA GLY A 150 6.50 1.60 -1.65
C GLY A 150 5.91 2.95 -1.25
N GLY A 151 6.61 3.67 -0.38
CA GLY A 151 6.30 5.04 0.03
C GLY A 151 6.27 6.00 -1.16
N LYS A 152 7.22 5.87 -2.10
CA LYS A 152 7.19 6.66 -3.35
C LYS A 152 5.96 6.35 -4.18
N GLY A 153 5.58 5.07 -4.32
CA GLY A 153 4.37 4.67 -5.02
C GLY A 153 3.11 5.24 -4.37
N LEU A 154 3.02 5.22 -3.04
CA LEU A 154 1.92 5.82 -2.30
C LEU A 154 1.83 7.34 -2.52
N LEU A 155 2.97 8.04 -2.44
CA LEU A 155 3.03 9.49 -2.70
C LEU A 155 2.52 9.82 -4.10
N VAL A 156 2.90 9.05 -5.12
CA VAL A 156 2.41 9.25 -6.50
C VAL A 156 0.88 9.08 -6.59
N LEU A 157 0.31 8.13 -5.86
CA LEU A 157 -1.15 7.95 -5.81
C LEU A 157 -1.83 9.15 -5.13
N LEU A 158 -1.32 9.60 -3.99
CA LEU A 158 -1.86 10.75 -3.25
C LEU A 158 -1.77 12.03 -4.09
N ASP A 159 -0.61 12.33 -4.66
CA ASP A 159 -0.40 13.50 -5.53
C ASP A 159 -1.32 13.47 -6.76
N GLY A 160 -1.46 12.31 -7.40
CA GLY A 160 -2.36 12.14 -8.54
C GLY A 160 -3.82 12.44 -8.21
N MET A 161 -4.30 12.02 -7.03
CA MET A 161 -5.66 12.32 -6.56
C MET A 161 -5.83 13.82 -6.27
N THR A 162 -4.86 14.43 -5.59
CA THR A 162 -4.89 15.87 -5.26
C THR A 162 -4.91 16.73 -6.53
N ARG A 163 -4.03 16.43 -7.50
CA ARG A 163 -4.01 17.12 -8.80
C ARG A 163 -5.32 17.01 -9.56
N HIS A 164 -5.91 15.81 -9.58
CA HIS A 164 -7.20 15.60 -10.23
C HIS A 164 -8.29 16.49 -9.63
N LEU A 165 -8.36 16.60 -8.29
CA LEU A 165 -9.33 17.45 -7.61
C LEU A 165 -9.08 18.95 -7.84
N LYS A 166 -7.81 19.35 -8.02
CA LYS A 166 -7.43 20.72 -8.37
C LYS A 166 -7.64 21.07 -9.85
N GLY A 167 -7.97 20.08 -10.70
CA GLY A 167 -8.04 20.26 -12.14
C GLY A 167 -6.67 20.49 -12.79
N GLU A 168 -5.59 20.12 -12.10
CA GLU A 168 -4.23 20.23 -12.59
C GLU A 168 -3.92 19.07 -13.56
N PRO A 169 -3.05 19.30 -14.55
CA PRO A 169 -2.65 18.22 -15.45
C PRO A 169 -1.93 17.11 -14.67
N MET A 170 -2.22 15.86 -15.04
CA MET A 170 -1.48 14.69 -14.57
C MET A 170 -0.12 14.59 -15.27
N GLU A 171 0.68 15.64 -15.18
CA GLU A 171 2.08 15.60 -15.56
C GLU A 171 2.85 14.95 -14.43
N VAL A 172 3.50 13.83 -14.76
CA VAL A 172 4.43 13.16 -13.87
C VAL A 172 5.66 14.05 -13.74
N THR A 173 5.66 15.02 -12.81
CA THR A 173 6.87 15.69 -12.35
C THR A 173 7.67 14.74 -11.48
N VAL A 174 8.08 13.59 -12.02
CA VAL A 174 9.21 12.87 -11.44
C VAL A 174 10.41 13.65 -11.92
N GLY A 175 10.90 14.55 -11.07
CA GLY A 175 12.27 15.01 -11.15
C GLY A 175 13.19 13.81 -10.90
N VAL A 176 13.35 12.94 -11.90
CA VAL A 176 14.54 12.10 -11.98
C VAL A 176 15.64 13.10 -12.27
N ARG A 177 16.45 13.45 -11.26
CA ARG A 177 17.78 13.96 -11.58
C ARG A 177 18.44 12.85 -12.39
N GLU A 178 18.58 13.06 -13.70
CA GLU A 178 19.41 12.24 -14.57
C GLU A 178 20.85 12.32 -14.05
N GLY A 179 21.16 11.48 -13.07
CA GLY A 179 22.45 11.35 -12.44
C GLY A 179 22.84 9.88 -12.48
N GLN A 180 23.46 9.47 -13.59
CA GLN A 180 24.29 8.27 -13.73
C GLN A 180 23.68 6.95 -13.22
N VAL A 181 22.74 6.39 -13.99
CA VAL A 181 22.41 4.97 -13.88
C VAL A 181 23.54 4.18 -14.55
N GLY A 182 24.56 3.82 -13.77
CA GLY A 182 25.53 2.81 -14.16
C GLY A 182 24.81 1.46 -14.32
N GLN A 183 25.18 0.70 -15.35
CA GLN A 183 24.61 -0.60 -15.72
C GLN A 183 24.71 -1.69 -14.63
N GLU A 184 25.28 -1.39 -13.46
CA GLU A 184 25.33 -2.27 -12.28
C GLU A 184 24.09 -2.18 -11.37
N TRP A 185 23.21 -1.18 -11.54
CA TRP A 185 22.07 -0.90 -10.64
C TRP A 185 20.86 -1.82 -10.79
N LEU A 186 20.78 -2.60 -11.88
CA LEU A 186 19.64 -3.50 -12.10
C LEU A 186 19.63 -4.71 -11.16
N VAL A 187 20.78 -5.03 -10.55
CA VAL A 187 20.98 -6.23 -9.71
C VAL A 187 20.71 -5.95 -8.23
N VAL A 188 21.00 -4.74 -7.75
CA VAL A 188 20.85 -4.39 -6.32
C VAL A 188 19.39 -4.22 -5.93
N THR A 189 18.55 -3.78 -6.87
CA THR A 189 17.17 -3.42 -6.53
C THR A 189 16.24 -4.63 -6.36
N SER A 190 16.64 -5.86 -6.70
CA SER A 190 15.89 -7.07 -6.33
C SER A 190 16.05 -7.44 -4.85
N GLN A 191 17.09 -6.93 -4.17
CA GLN A 191 17.47 -7.35 -2.82
C GLN A 191 16.94 -6.45 -1.68
N LEU A 192 16.25 -5.33 -1.98
CA LEU A 192 16.01 -4.27 -0.99
C LEU A 192 14.59 -4.23 -0.38
N HIS A 193 13.66 -5.08 -0.83
CA HIS A 193 12.34 -5.27 -0.18
C HIS A 193 12.19 -6.68 0.45
N GLU A 194 13.26 -7.47 0.43
CA GLU A 194 13.39 -8.75 1.12
C GLU A 194 14.23 -8.48 2.38
N GLN A 195 13.57 -8.32 3.54
CA GLN A 195 14.27 -7.99 4.78
C GLN A 195 15.12 -9.13 5.38
N GLU A 196 15.14 -10.28 4.73
CA GLU A 196 16.12 -11.35 4.84
C GLU A 196 16.30 -11.79 3.37
N GLU A 197 17.51 -12.07 2.88
CA GLU A 197 17.63 -12.88 1.65
C GLU A 197 16.68 -14.06 1.86
N SER A 198 15.57 -14.09 1.11
CA SER A 198 14.61 -15.18 1.23
C SER A 198 15.42 -16.44 1.01
N LEU A 199 15.54 -17.27 2.04
CA LEU A 199 16.30 -18.53 1.95
C LEU A 199 15.68 -19.46 0.91
N TYR A 200 14.47 -19.11 0.48
CA TYR A 200 13.58 -19.88 -0.37
C TYR A 200 13.51 -19.35 -1.79
N GLY A 201 13.53 -20.26 -2.76
CA GLY A 201 13.56 -19.97 -4.20
C GLY A 201 12.22 -19.69 -4.88
N TYR A 202 11.08 -19.95 -4.22
CA TYR A 202 9.76 -19.74 -4.81
C TYR A 202 8.91 -18.71 -4.05
N CYS A 203 8.29 -17.82 -4.83
CA CYS A 203 7.25 -16.91 -4.37
C CYS A 203 5.87 -17.53 -4.62
N THR A 204 5.22 -18.03 -3.57
CA THR A 204 3.94 -18.75 -3.64
C THR A 204 2.78 -17.82 -3.29
N ASN A 205 1.75 -17.81 -4.14
CA ASN A 205 0.56 -16.97 -3.96
C ASN A 205 -0.70 -17.84 -4.03
N LEU A 206 -1.51 -17.81 -2.98
CA LEU A 206 -2.71 -18.65 -2.85
C LEU A 206 -3.95 -17.75 -2.63
N LEU A 207 -5.09 -18.19 -3.16
CA LEU A 207 -6.40 -17.69 -2.76
C LEU A 207 -7.22 -18.86 -2.20
N ILE A 208 -7.67 -18.72 -0.96
CA ILE A 208 -8.46 -19.68 -0.22
C ILE A 208 -9.87 -19.11 -0.10
N GLY A 209 -10.84 -19.73 -0.78
CA GLY A 209 -12.25 -19.41 -0.65
C GLY A 209 -12.95 -20.37 0.30
N GLY A 210 -13.83 -19.85 1.16
CA GLY A 210 -14.51 -20.64 2.17
C GLY A 210 -15.61 -19.91 2.91
N ARG A 211 -16.00 -20.46 4.07
CA ARG A 211 -16.86 -19.83 5.07
C ARG A 211 -16.14 -19.91 6.41
N GLU A 212 -16.30 -18.90 7.25
CA GLU A 212 -15.69 -18.84 8.59
C GLU A 212 -14.16 -18.98 8.56
N LEU A 213 -13.50 -18.45 7.52
CA LEU A 213 -12.05 -18.41 7.46
C LEU A 213 -11.50 -17.48 8.54
N ASP A 214 -10.44 -17.91 9.22
CA ASP A 214 -9.69 -17.07 10.15
C ASP A 214 -8.31 -16.74 9.56
N PRO A 215 -8.08 -15.51 9.07
CA PRO A 215 -6.79 -15.09 8.54
C PRO A 215 -5.63 -15.26 9.53
N ASP A 216 -5.87 -15.14 10.84
CA ASP A 216 -4.82 -15.24 11.84
C ASP A 216 -4.40 -16.71 12.04
N SER A 217 -5.36 -17.64 12.07
CA SER A 217 -5.07 -19.09 12.04
C SER A 217 -4.33 -19.50 10.76
N VAL A 218 -4.76 -18.99 9.59
CA VAL A 218 -4.06 -19.26 8.32
C VAL A 218 -2.62 -18.72 8.37
N ARG A 219 -2.41 -17.50 8.88
CA ARG A 219 -1.08 -16.92 9.05
C ARG A 219 -0.17 -17.81 9.90
N ASN A 220 -0.65 -18.26 11.05
CA ASN A 220 0.14 -19.11 11.95
C ASN A 220 0.59 -20.41 11.25
N ARG A 221 -0.28 -21.00 10.43
CA ARG A 221 0.08 -22.18 9.65
C ARG A 221 1.09 -21.88 8.54
N MET A 222 0.96 -20.75 7.85
CA MET A 222 1.88 -20.37 6.77
C MET A 222 3.27 -20.02 7.29
N LEU A 223 3.39 -19.48 8.51
CA LEU A 223 4.67 -19.21 9.18
C LEU A 223 5.50 -20.48 9.46
N GLU A 224 4.88 -21.67 9.45
CA GLU A 224 5.60 -22.94 9.56
C GLU A 224 6.20 -23.40 8.22
N LEU A 225 5.75 -22.85 7.08
CA LEU A 225 6.04 -23.33 5.73
C LEU A 225 7.04 -22.45 4.96
N GLY A 226 7.37 -21.27 5.48
CA GLY A 226 8.20 -20.31 4.77
C GLY A 226 8.43 -19.01 5.53
N ASP A 227 9.16 -18.11 4.89
CA ASP A 227 9.37 -16.74 5.38
C ASP A 227 8.53 -15.72 4.59
N SER A 228 8.68 -14.45 4.95
CA SER A 228 8.01 -13.33 4.27
C SER A 228 6.49 -13.50 4.15
N VAL A 229 5.90 -14.21 5.12
CA VAL A 229 4.49 -14.60 5.12
C VAL A 229 3.61 -13.38 5.32
N LEU A 230 2.70 -13.20 4.38
CA LEU A 230 1.70 -12.16 4.38
C LEU A 230 0.33 -12.79 4.05
N VAL A 231 -0.56 -12.77 5.05
CA VAL A 231 -1.92 -13.32 4.96
C VAL A 231 -2.93 -12.19 5.15
N VAL A 232 -3.85 -12.06 4.20
CA VAL A 232 -4.87 -11.00 4.19
C VAL A 232 -6.21 -11.51 3.69
N GLY A 233 -7.30 -10.91 4.17
CA GLY A 233 -8.65 -11.32 3.76
C GLY A 233 -9.67 -11.21 4.88
N ASP A 234 -10.72 -12.01 4.75
CA ASP A 234 -11.83 -12.13 5.69
C ASP A 234 -12.36 -13.57 5.77
N GLU A 235 -13.51 -13.75 6.44
CA GLU A 235 -14.18 -15.03 6.67
C GLU A 235 -14.58 -15.78 5.38
N ARG A 236 -14.56 -15.13 4.22
CA ARG A 236 -14.98 -15.72 2.94
C ARG A 236 -13.81 -15.95 2.00
N LEU A 237 -12.83 -15.06 2.02
CA LEU A 237 -11.70 -15.11 1.11
C LEU A 237 -10.42 -14.68 1.82
N VAL A 238 -9.42 -15.56 1.79
CA VAL A 238 -8.08 -15.30 2.31
C VAL A 238 -7.06 -15.43 1.18
N ARG A 239 -6.24 -14.40 1.00
CA ARG A 239 -5.06 -14.42 0.15
C ARG A 239 -3.82 -14.62 1.00
N VAL A 240 -2.94 -15.48 0.53
CA VAL A 240 -1.63 -15.75 1.13
C VAL A 240 -0.54 -15.43 0.12
N HIS A 241 0.50 -14.79 0.60
CA HIS A 241 1.80 -14.66 -0.04
C HIS A 241 2.86 -15.19 0.93
N LEU A 242 3.74 -16.06 0.46
CA LEU A 242 4.89 -16.56 1.23
C LEU A 242 6.02 -16.95 0.30
N HIS A 243 7.24 -16.96 0.83
CA HIS A 243 8.37 -17.54 0.16
C HIS A 243 8.69 -18.91 0.76
N THR A 244 8.81 -19.95 -0.07
CA THR A 244 9.03 -21.34 0.35
C THR A 244 9.80 -22.12 -0.71
N ASP A 245 10.54 -23.16 -0.32
CA ASP A 245 11.23 -24.05 -1.26
C ASP A 245 10.33 -25.19 -1.76
N ASP A 246 9.22 -25.43 -1.07
CA ASP A 246 8.26 -26.47 -1.41
C ASP A 246 6.86 -25.85 -1.65
N PRO A 247 6.60 -25.30 -2.84
CA PRO A 247 5.30 -24.71 -3.17
C PRO A 247 4.16 -25.75 -3.25
N GLY A 248 4.45 -27.05 -3.16
CA GLY A 248 3.48 -28.14 -3.28
C GLY A 248 3.03 -28.79 -1.96
N ALA A 249 3.63 -28.39 -0.83
CA ALA A 249 3.38 -28.96 0.51
C ALA A 249 2.03 -28.57 1.14
#